data_AF-A0A1M7E8B9-F1
#
_entry.id   AF-A0A1M7E8B9-F1
#
_cell.length_a   1.000
_cell.length_b   1.000
_cell.length_c   1.000
_cell.angle_alpha   90.00
_cell.angle_beta   90.00
_cell.angle_gamma   90.00
#
_symmetry.space_group_name_H-M   'P 1'
#
loop_
_entity.id
_entity.type
_entity.pdbx_description
1 polymer ?
#
loop_
_entity_poly.entity_id
_entity_poly.type
_entity_poly.pdbx_seq_one_letter_code
_entity_poly.pdbx_strand_id
1 'polypeptide(L)'
;MILLTESEPKKTQNYKQIDADAFELKILYTWVLNHRSKFFYVLCDDAKAFLKTVAKSVLLIKAAGGLVKNEYDEYLFIYRNDKWDLPKGKIEKQEGTKEAAVREVEEECGIKVSKLEERICKTYHSYIYKGDVVLKKTYWFNMRCKGQNNLKPQKEEGITDVRWFKKGDISPIVENTFPSIMDVLVKEKLVEGIKG
;
A
#
# COMPACT_ATOMS: atom_id res chain seq x y z
N MET A 1 6.84 4.62 10.79
CA MET A 1 5.95 5.32 9.81
C MET A 1 6.24 6.80 9.90
N ILE A 2 6.30 7.51 8.76
CA ILE A 2 6.39 8.98 8.72
C ILE A 2 5.05 9.50 8.19
N LEU A 3 4.38 10.36 8.96
CA LEU A 3 3.16 11.06 8.58
C LEU A 3 3.50 12.45 8.02
N LEU A 4 3.06 12.77 6.81
CA LEU A 4 3.12 14.14 6.30
C LEU A 4 1.77 14.80 6.60
N THR A 5 1.76 15.95 7.26
CA THR A 5 0.52 16.59 7.74
C THR A 5 0.61 18.11 7.71
N GLU A 6 -0.55 18.76 7.55
CA GLU A 6 -0.75 20.22 7.54
C GLU A 6 -1.19 20.75 8.91
N SER A 7 -1.38 19.85 9.89
CA SER A 7 -1.67 20.18 11.28
C SER A 7 -1.02 19.16 12.21
N GLU A 8 -0.77 19.52 13.46
CA GLU A 8 -0.26 18.58 14.45
C GLU A 8 -1.20 17.36 14.64
N PRO A 9 -0.66 16.13 14.72
CA PRO A 9 -1.47 14.94 14.95
C PRO A 9 -2.09 14.96 16.35
N LYS A 10 -3.32 14.48 16.52
CA LYS A 10 -4.08 14.55 17.78
C LYS A 10 -3.41 13.87 18.99
N LYS A 11 -2.48 12.95 18.74
CA LYS A 11 -1.67 12.27 19.76
C LYS A 11 -0.18 12.57 19.57
N THR A 12 0.20 13.85 19.50
CA THR A 12 1.58 14.31 19.27
C THR A 12 2.61 13.62 20.16
N GLN A 13 2.27 13.25 21.40
CA GLN A 13 3.17 12.54 22.32
C GLN A 13 3.64 11.16 21.80
N ASN A 14 2.90 10.55 20.88
CA ASN A 14 3.26 9.28 20.25
C ASN A 14 4.17 9.46 19.03
N TYR A 15 4.38 10.71 18.60
CA TYR A 15 5.13 11.05 17.40
C TYR A 15 6.37 11.88 17.75
N LYS A 16 7.42 11.69 16.96
CA LYS A 16 8.55 12.60 16.91
C LYS A 16 8.46 13.47 15.68
N GLN A 17 8.52 14.78 15.86
CA GLN A 17 8.54 15.72 14.75
C GLN A 17 9.88 15.63 14.02
N ILE A 18 9.82 15.67 12.70
CA ILE A 18 10.95 15.85 11.80
C ILE A 18 10.74 17.22 11.15
N ASP A 19 11.77 18.05 11.18
CA ASP A 19 11.76 19.34 10.50
C ASP A 19 11.62 19.14 8.98
N ALA A 20 10.69 19.88 8.37
CA ALA A 20 10.42 19.83 6.94
C ALA A 20 11.64 20.29 6.12
N ASP A 21 12.37 21.29 6.61
CA ASP A 21 13.53 21.86 5.91
C ASP A 21 14.75 20.94 5.97
N ALA A 22 14.84 20.10 7.00
CA ALA A 22 15.89 19.08 7.15
C ALA A 22 15.49 17.71 6.58
N PHE A 23 14.38 17.62 5.84
CA PHE A 23 13.87 16.34 5.39
C PHE A 23 14.64 15.79 4.19
N GLU A 24 15.44 14.76 4.45
CA GLU A 24 16.09 13.97 3.41
C GLU A 24 15.72 12.50 3.52
N LEU A 25 14.88 12.01 2.60
CA LEU A 25 14.36 10.64 2.65
C LEU A 25 15.47 9.58 2.73
N LYS A 26 16.59 9.77 1.99
CA LYS A 26 17.71 8.82 1.99
C LYS A 26 18.35 8.68 3.37
N ILE A 27 18.53 9.79 4.08
CA ILE A 27 19.11 9.84 5.43
C ILE A 27 18.10 9.33 6.46
N LEU A 28 16.89 9.86 6.40
CA LEU A 28 15.82 9.56 7.37
C LEU A 28 15.36 8.11 7.31
N TYR A 29 15.35 7.48 6.13
CA TYR A 29 14.91 6.09 5.99
C TYR A 29 15.70 5.16 6.93
N THR A 30 17.03 5.22 6.92
CA THR A 30 17.89 4.39 7.77
C THR A 30 17.67 4.70 9.25
N TRP A 31 17.55 5.99 9.59
CA TRP A 31 17.31 6.39 10.97
C TRP A 31 15.94 5.91 11.49
N VAL A 32 14.88 6.05 10.70
CA VAL A 32 13.53 5.55 11.05
C VAL A 32 13.51 4.02 11.17
N LEU A 33 14.24 3.30 10.32
CA LEU A 33 14.36 1.84 10.42
C LEU A 33 15.02 1.37 11.72
N ASN A 34 15.91 2.17 12.31
CA ASN A 34 16.53 1.88 13.60
C ASN A 34 15.64 2.26 14.80
N HIS A 35 14.49 2.89 14.54
CA HIS A 35 13.53 3.35 15.55
C HIS A 35 12.12 2.80 15.30
N ARG A 36 12.01 1.50 14.99
CA ARG A 36 10.76 0.88 14.53
C ARG A 36 9.57 1.01 15.50
N SER A 37 9.81 1.24 16.79
CA SER A 37 8.78 1.45 17.82
C SER A 37 8.25 2.89 17.88
N LYS A 38 8.77 3.82 17.07
CA LYS A 38 8.40 5.23 17.09
C LYS A 38 7.65 5.64 15.82
N PHE A 39 6.70 6.54 15.99
CA PHE A 39 6.05 7.23 14.89
C PHE A 39 6.72 8.58 14.66
N PHE A 40 6.74 9.02 13.41
CA PHE A 40 7.33 10.29 13.01
C PHE A 40 6.31 11.09 12.24
N TYR A 41 6.41 12.42 12.31
CA TYR A 41 5.62 13.28 11.45
C TYR A 41 6.43 14.46 10.96
N VAL A 42 6.06 14.97 9.79
CA VAL A 42 6.54 16.23 9.23
C VAL A 42 5.34 17.15 9.14
N LEU A 43 5.43 18.30 9.80
CA LEU A 43 4.46 19.38 9.66
C LEU A 43 4.89 20.25 8.48
N CYS A 44 4.03 20.43 7.49
CA CYS A 44 4.31 21.22 6.30
C CYS A 44 3.03 21.88 5.77
N ASP A 45 3.15 23.00 5.06
CA ASP A 45 1.99 23.77 4.60
C ASP A 45 1.13 23.06 3.54
N ASP A 46 1.76 22.24 2.68
CA ASP A 46 1.07 21.42 1.67
C ASP A 46 1.72 20.03 1.61
N ALA A 47 1.08 19.04 2.20
CA ALA A 47 1.61 17.69 2.29
C ALA A 47 1.76 17.03 0.92
N LYS A 48 0.93 17.41 -0.06
CA LYS A 48 0.96 16.86 -1.42
C LYS A 48 2.12 17.46 -2.22
N ALA A 49 2.35 18.77 -2.11
CA ALA A 49 3.50 19.43 -2.70
C ALA A 49 4.80 18.90 -2.08
N PHE A 50 4.84 18.77 -0.76
CA PHE A 50 5.99 18.21 -0.04
C PHE A 50 6.32 16.79 -0.52
N LEU A 51 5.33 15.90 -0.58
CA LEU A 51 5.52 14.54 -1.09
C LEU A 51 6.01 14.52 -2.54
N LYS A 52 5.58 15.49 -3.37
CA LYS A 52 6.06 15.63 -4.75
C LYS A 52 7.54 16.03 -4.78
N THR A 53 8.00 16.88 -3.87
CA THR A 53 9.41 17.23 -3.71
C THR A 53 10.22 16.02 -3.26
N VAL A 54 9.76 15.29 -2.24
CA VAL A 54 10.38 14.03 -1.79
C VAL A 54 10.47 13.00 -2.91
N ALA A 55 9.40 12.84 -3.70
CA ALA A 55 9.40 11.89 -4.81
C ALA A 55 10.36 12.26 -5.95
N LYS A 56 10.83 13.51 -6.03
CA LYS A 56 11.85 13.94 -7.00
C LYS A 56 13.28 13.69 -6.53
N SER A 57 13.52 13.53 -5.22
CA SER A 57 14.88 13.33 -4.68
C SER A 57 15.33 11.87 -4.64
N VAL A 58 14.44 10.93 -4.97
CA VAL A 58 14.72 9.49 -5.02
C VAL A 58 14.14 8.85 -6.27
N LEU A 59 14.59 7.64 -6.59
CA LEU A 59 13.97 6.85 -7.66
C LEU A 59 12.51 6.54 -7.29
N LEU A 60 11.58 6.98 -8.15
CA LEU A 60 10.16 6.71 -8.02
C LEU A 60 9.77 5.45 -8.79
N ILE A 61 9.45 4.37 -8.08
CA ILE A 61 8.92 3.13 -8.67
C ILE A 61 7.40 3.21 -8.68
N LYS A 62 6.79 3.03 -9.85
CA LYS A 62 5.33 2.99 -9.99
C LYS A 62 4.83 1.55 -9.99
N ALA A 63 3.76 1.32 -9.25
CA ALA A 63 3.11 0.03 -9.11
C ALA A 63 1.59 0.20 -9.22
N ALA A 64 0.86 -0.86 -9.51
CA ALA A 64 -0.60 -0.84 -9.52
C ALA A 64 -1.16 -2.17 -9.02
N GLY A 65 -2.37 -2.16 -8.48
CA GLY A 65 -3.07 -3.36 -8.06
C GLY A 65 -4.49 -3.09 -7.60
N GLY A 66 -5.10 -4.07 -6.96
CA GLY A 66 -6.55 -4.09 -6.77
C GLY A 66 -7.01 -4.59 -5.41
N LEU A 67 -8.08 -3.97 -4.92
CA LEU A 67 -8.98 -4.59 -3.94
C LEU A 67 -10.05 -5.34 -4.75
N VAL A 68 -9.93 -6.67 -4.81
CA VAL A 68 -10.83 -7.50 -5.60
C VAL A 68 -11.95 -8.01 -4.72
N LYS A 69 -13.19 -7.90 -5.20
CA LYS A 69 -14.39 -8.44 -4.57
C LYS A 69 -15.07 -9.48 -5.45
N ASN A 70 -15.36 -10.66 -4.90
CA ASN A 70 -16.09 -11.70 -5.61
C ASN A 70 -17.62 -11.55 -5.46
N GLU A 71 -18.39 -12.47 -6.04
CA GLU A 71 -19.86 -12.48 -5.97
C GLU A 71 -20.44 -12.86 -4.60
N TYR A 72 -19.60 -13.38 -3.70
CA TYR A 72 -19.97 -13.79 -2.33
C TYR A 72 -19.68 -12.70 -1.28
N ASP A 73 -19.43 -11.47 -1.75
CA ASP A 73 -19.04 -10.33 -0.93
C ASP A 73 -17.72 -10.51 -0.14
N GLU A 74 -16.80 -11.31 -0.68
CA GLU A 74 -15.47 -11.56 -0.10
C GLU A 74 -14.39 -10.78 -0.85
N TYR A 75 -13.30 -10.47 -0.14
CA TYR A 75 -12.17 -9.67 -0.61
C TYR A 75 -10.90 -10.52 -0.73
N LEU A 76 -10.16 -10.33 -1.81
CA LEU A 76 -8.92 -11.07 -2.08
C LEU A 76 -7.73 -10.45 -1.37
N PHE A 77 -6.98 -11.27 -0.66
CA PHE A 77 -5.71 -10.89 -0.05
C PHE A 77 -4.62 -11.90 -0.38
N ILE A 78 -3.38 -11.41 -0.39
CA ILE A 78 -2.17 -12.21 -0.55
C ILE A 78 -1.35 -12.17 0.74
N TYR A 79 -0.65 -13.25 1.06
CA TYR A 79 0.28 -13.31 2.19
C TYR A 79 1.71 -13.40 1.69
N ARG A 80 2.55 -12.44 2.11
CA ARG A 80 3.97 -12.36 1.73
C ARG A 80 4.75 -11.55 2.77
N ASN A 81 6.03 -11.87 2.97
CA ASN A 81 6.88 -11.21 3.97
C ASN A 81 6.23 -11.18 5.37
N ASP A 82 5.62 -12.30 5.76
CA ASP A 82 4.92 -12.50 7.04
C ASP A 82 3.76 -11.52 7.32
N LYS A 83 3.17 -10.94 6.27
CA LYS A 83 2.07 -9.98 6.36
C LYS A 83 1.02 -10.21 5.28
N TRP A 84 -0.23 -9.91 5.60
CA TRP A 84 -1.29 -9.77 4.61
C TRP A 84 -1.14 -8.48 3.81
N ASP A 85 -1.43 -8.56 2.53
CA ASP A 85 -1.29 -7.48 1.55
C ASP A 85 -2.38 -7.61 0.47
N LEU A 86 -2.49 -6.59 -0.38
CA LEU A 86 -3.29 -6.65 -1.60
C LEU A 86 -2.40 -6.99 -2.80
N PRO A 87 -2.96 -7.67 -3.82
CA PRO A 87 -2.22 -7.99 -5.03
C PRO A 87 -1.88 -6.75 -5.85
N LYS A 88 -0.63 -6.66 -6.30
CA LYS A 88 0.00 -5.52 -6.99
C LYS A 88 1.46 -5.79 -7.35
N GLY A 89 1.87 -5.35 -8.53
CA GLY A 89 3.26 -5.25 -8.91
C GLY A 89 3.60 -4.00 -9.69
N LYS A 90 4.75 -4.02 -10.36
CA LYS A 90 5.33 -2.84 -11.01
C LYS A 90 4.61 -2.59 -12.33
N ILE A 91 4.42 -1.32 -12.67
CA ILE A 91 3.94 -0.96 -14.00
C ILE A 91 5.08 -1.16 -14.99
N GLU A 92 4.84 -1.97 -16.03
CA GLU A 92 5.83 -2.26 -17.06
C GLU A 92 6.00 -1.09 -18.04
N LYS A 93 7.04 -1.19 -18.88
CA LYS A 93 7.33 -0.17 -19.89
C LYS A 93 6.20 -0.18 -20.93
N GLN A 94 5.62 0.99 -21.20
CA GLN A 94 4.49 1.18 -22.13
C GLN A 94 3.13 0.64 -21.62
N GLU A 95 3.07 0.14 -20.39
CA GLU A 95 1.83 -0.40 -19.80
C GLU A 95 0.97 0.70 -19.15
N GLY A 96 -0.35 0.61 -19.34
CA GLY A 96 -1.29 1.50 -18.66
C GLY A 96 -1.42 1.15 -17.17
N THR A 97 -1.65 2.15 -16.30
CA THR A 97 -1.80 1.88 -14.85
C THR A 97 -2.97 0.95 -14.52
N LYS A 98 -4.05 1.01 -15.29
CA LYS A 98 -5.23 0.14 -15.15
C LYS A 98 -4.94 -1.29 -15.61
N GLU A 99 -4.21 -1.41 -16.71
CA GLU A 99 -3.77 -2.68 -17.30
C GLU A 99 -2.83 -3.41 -16.34
N ALA A 100 -1.80 -2.72 -15.85
CA ALA A 100 -0.90 -3.22 -14.82
C ALA A 100 -1.65 -3.73 -13.58
N ALA A 101 -2.64 -2.98 -13.11
CA ALA A 101 -3.41 -3.39 -11.95
C ALA A 101 -4.13 -4.73 -12.18
N VAL A 102 -4.77 -4.90 -13.35
CA VAL A 102 -5.48 -6.15 -13.69
C VAL A 102 -4.50 -7.29 -13.88
N ARG A 103 -3.44 -7.11 -14.69
CA ARG A 103 -2.42 -8.13 -14.96
C ARG A 103 -1.84 -8.69 -13.65
N GLU A 104 -1.36 -7.80 -12.78
CA GLU A 104 -0.74 -8.19 -11.51
C GLU A 104 -1.70 -8.95 -10.60
N VAL A 105 -2.97 -8.54 -10.53
CA VAL A 105 -3.98 -9.29 -9.77
C VAL A 105 -4.20 -10.68 -10.34
N GLU A 106 -4.27 -10.82 -11.66
CA GLU A 106 -4.48 -12.11 -12.31
C GLU A 106 -3.26 -13.03 -12.16
N GLU A 107 -2.05 -12.49 -12.34
CA GLU A 107 -0.77 -13.21 -12.22
C GLU A 107 -0.48 -13.66 -10.78
N GLU A 108 -0.59 -12.76 -9.80
CA GLU A 108 -0.23 -13.04 -8.40
C GLU A 108 -1.19 -14.04 -7.73
N CYS A 109 -2.44 -14.11 -8.21
CA CYS A 109 -3.52 -14.83 -7.55
C CYS A 109 -4.12 -15.99 -8.35
N GLY A 110 -3.83 -16.10 -9.65
CA GLY A 110 -4.43 -17.10 -10.54
C GLY A 110 -5.94 -16.93 -10.75
N ILE A 111 -6.42 -15.68 -10.74
CA ILE A 111 -7.85 -15.36 -10.97
C ILE A 111 -8.05 -14.62 -12.30
N LYS A 112 -9.31 -14.38 -12.66
CA LYS A 112 -9.69 -13.50 -13.76
C LYS A 112 -10.55 -12.33 -13.27
N VAL A 113 -10.13 -11.11 -13.53
CA VAL A 113 -10.87 -9.90 -13.21
C VAL A 113 -12.01 -9.76 -14.22
N SER A 114 -13.24 -9.76 -13.73
CA SER A 114 -14.45 -9.61 -14.54
C SER A 114 -14.79 -8.15 -14.84
N LYS A 115 -14.40 -7.25 -13.94
CA LYS A 115 -14.64 -5.80 -14.10
C LYS A 115 -13.60 -5.00 -13.32
N LEU A 116 -12.97 -4.04 -13.99
CA LEU A 116 -12.21 -2.97 -13.35
C LEU A 116 -13.14 -1.80 -13.05
N GLU A 117 -13.15 -1.34 -11.79
CA GLU A 117 -13.99 -0.24 -11.33
C GLU A 117 -13.15 1.02 -11.05
N GLU A 118 -13.63 1.91 -10.19
CA GLU A 118 -12.96 3.17 -9.88
C GLU A 118 -11.61 3.01 -9.15
N ARG A 119 -10.81 4.06 -9.25
CA ARG A 119 -9.56 4.18 -8.49
C ARG A 119 -9.88 4.52 -7.03
N ILE A 120 -9.37 3.73 -6.11
CA ILE A 120 -9.48 3.95 -4.66
C ILE A 120 -8.57 5.10 -4.24
N CYS A 121 -7.25 4.89 -4.34
CA CYS A 121 -6.25 5.85 -3.89
C CYS A 121 -4.85 5.58 -4.45
N LYS A 122 -3.87 6.29 -3.89
CA LYS A 122 -2.45 6.03 -4.10
C LYS A 122 -1.81 5.91 -2.73
N THR A 123 -0.95 4.93 -2.55
CA THR A 123 -0.15 4.77 -1.33
C THR A 123 1.33 4.85 -1.65
N TYR A 124 2.12 5.17 -0.64
CA TYR A 124 3.54 5.41 -0.78
C TYR A 124 4.31 4.59 0.25
N HIS A 125 5.37 3.93 -0.20
CA HIS A 125 6.21 3.10 0.66
C HIS A 125 7.67 3.20 0.22
N SER A 126 8.56 3.51 1.16
CA SER A 126 10.00 3.55 0.91
C SER A 126 10.66 2.24 1.30
N TYR A 127 11.65 1.82 0.51
CA TYR A 127 12.43 0.61 0.78
C TYR A 127 13.80 0.70 0.08
N ILE A 128 14.68 -0.26 0.35
CA ILE A 128 15.97 -0.38 -0.36
C ILE A 128 15.76 -1.19 -1.65
N TYR A 129 16.17 -0.63 -2.78
CA TYR A 129 16.21 -1.31 -4.06
C TYR A 129 17.56 -1.05 -4.73
N LYS A 130 18.29 -2.14 -5.05
CA LYS A 130 19.64 -2.08 -5.64
C LYS A 130 20.62 -1.18 -4.84
N GLY A 131 20.55 -1.22 -3.51
CA GLY A 131 21.43 -0.48 -2.61
C GLY A 131 20.99 0.97 -2.31
N ASP A 132 19.97 1.49 -2.98
CA ASP A 132 19.46 2.85 -2.78
C ASP A 132 18.07 2.88 -2.14
N VAL A 133 17.79 3.95 -1.40
CA VAL A 133 16.43 4.25 -0.92
C VAL A 133 15.58 4.71 -2.10
N VAL A 134 14.46 4.03 -2.31
CA VAL A 134 13.49 4.35 -3.36
C VAL A 134 12.14 4.66 -2.75
N LEU A 135 11.29 5.36 -3.49
CA LEU A 135 9.89 5.57 -3.14
C LEU A 135 9.00 4.79 -4.10
N LYS A 136 8.23 3.84 -3.58
CA LYS A 136 7.17 3.17 -4.35
C LYS A 136 5.90 3.98 -4.26
N LYS A 137 5.24 4.18 -5.40
CA LYS A 137 3.90 4.74 -5.51
C LYS A 137 2.98 3.69 -6.13
N THR A 138 2.04 3.18 -5.34
CA THR A 138 1.06 2.19 -5.82
C THR A 138 -0.28 2.85 -6.08
N TYR A 139 -0.87 2.59 -7.26
CA TYR A 139 -2.24 2.97 -7.60
C TYR A 139 -3.18 1.81 -7.31
N TRP A 140 -4.26 2.07 -6.57
CA TRP A 140 -5.22 1.03 -6.17
C TRP A 140 -6.57 1.23 -6.84
N PHE A 141 -7.19 0.14 -7.27
CA PHE A 141 -8.49 0.13 -7.94
C PHE A 141 -9.43 -0.90 -7.30
N ASN A 142 -10.71 -0.60 -7.34
CA ASN A 142 -11.74 -1.59 -7.08
C ASN A 142 -11.86 -2.53 -8.28
N MET A 143 -12.01 -3.82 -8.02
CA MET A 143 -12.14 -4.85 -9.04
C MET A 143 -13.18 -5.88 -8.64
N ARG A 144 -13.79 -6.51 -9.65
CA ARG A 144 -14.67 -7.65 -9.48
C ARG A 144 -14.07 -8.88 -10.11
N CYS A 145 -14.33 -10.04 -9.53
CA CYS A 145 -14.15 -11.33 -10.18
C CYS A 145 -15.46 -12.12 -10.15
N LYS A 146 -15.58 -13.12 -11.03
CA LYS A 146 -16.66 -14.12 -10.98
C LYS A 146 -16.07 -15.43 -10.45
N GLY A 147 -16.84 -16.13 -9.62
CA GLY A 147 -16.48 -17.38 -8.98
C GLY A 147 -15.41 -17.27 -7.89
N GLN A 148 -15.26 -18.36 -7.15
CA GLN A 148 -14.07 -18.65 -6.35
C GLN A 148 -13.17 -19.54 -7.23
N ASN A 149 -12.35 -18.90 -8.07
CA ASN A 149 -11.40 -19.64 -8.91
C ASN A 149 -10.35 -20.35 -8.03
N ASN A 150 -9.73 -21.40 -8.55
CA ASN A 150 -8.60 -22.07 -7.92
C ASN A 150 -7.46 -21.06 -7.75
N LEU A 151 -7.34 -20.50 -6.55
CA LEU A 151 -6.33 -19.52 -6.19
C LEU A 151 -4.95 -20.15 -6.35
N LYS A 152 -4.07 -19.47 -7.08
CA LYS A 152 -2.71 -19.92 -7.33
C LYS A 152 -1.74 -18.79 -6.97
N PRO A 153 -1.15 -18.85 -5.77
CA PRO A 153 -0.10 -17.90 -5.38
C PRO A 153 1.07 -17.94 -6.37
N GLN A 154 1.53 -16.77 -6.81
CA GLN A 154 2.76 -16.63 -7.56
C GLN A 154 3.97 -16.66 -6.61
N LYS A 155 4.54 -17.86 -6.43
CA LYS A 155 5.61 -18.11 -5.45
C LYS A 155 6.90 -17.36 -5.78
N GLU A 156 7.14 -17.06 -7.06
CA GLU A 156 8.30 -16.33 -7.55
C GLU A 156 8.37 -14.90 -6.97
N GLU A 157 7.23 -14.29 -6.67
CA GLU A 157 7.11 -12.98 -6.03
C GLU A 157 7.09 -13.06 -4.48
N GLY A 158 7.35 -14.26 -3.93
CA GLY A 158 7.35 -14.52 -2.49
C GLY A 158 5.96 -14.58 -1.87
N ILE A 159 4.91 -14.78 -2.69
CA ILE A 159 3.55 -14.97 -2.22
C ILE A 159 3.37 -16.42 -1.80
N THR A 160 3.11 -16.62 -0.51
CA THR A 160 2.96 -17.95 0.07
C THR A 160 1.50 -18.37 0.25
N ASP A 161 0.57 -17.41 0.21
CA ASP A 161 -0.86 -17.68 0.34
C ASP A 161 -1.70 -16.63 -0.39
N VAL A 162 -2.89 -17.03 -0.85
CA VAL A 162 -3.89 -16.17 -1.48
C VAL A 162 -5.26 -16.65 -1.00
N ARG A 163 -6.06 -15.75 -0.42
CA ARG A 163 -7.34 -16.11 0.21
C ARG A 163 -8.43 -15.06 0.06
N TRP A 164 -9.67 -15.53 0.10
CA TRP A 164 -10.87 -14.71 0.20
C TRP A 164 -11.25 -14.49 1.66
N PHE A 165 -11.60 -13.26 2.01
CA PHE A 165 -12.07 -12.89 3.35
C PHE A 165 -13.36 -12.11 3.27
N LYS A 166 -14.37 -12.49 4.06
CA LYS A 166 -15.57 -11.66 4.24
C LYS A 166 -15.22 -10.39 4.98
N LYS A 167 -15.99 -9.32 4.74
CA LYS A 167 -15.84 -8.05 5.47
C LYS A 167 -15.84 -8.23 6.99
N GLY A 168 -16.66 -9.14 7.53
CA GLY A 168 -16.72 -9.42 8.97
C GLY A 168 -15.49 -10.13 9.53
N ASP A 169 -14.69 -10.78 8.68
CA ASP A 169 -13.59 -11.67 9.07
C ASP A 169 -12.21 -11.07 8.73
N ILE A 170 -12.14 -9.76 8.51
CA ILE A 170 -10.86 -9.10 8.15
C ILE A 170 -9.98 -8.76 9.36
N SER A 171 -10.39 -9.05 10.60
CA SER A 171 -9.59 -8.76 11.81
C SER A 171 -8.15 -9.31 11.72
N PRO A 172 -7.92 -10.57 11.28
CA PRO A 172 -6.56 -11.10 11.14
C PRO A 172 -5.71 -10.34 10.10
N ILE A 173 -6.36 -9.73 9.10
CA ILE A 173 -5.70 -8.87 8.11
C ILE A 173 -5.26 -7.57 8.80
N VAL A 174 -6.19 -6.93 9.52
CA VAL A 174 -5.94 -5.65 10.21
C VAL A 174 -4.81 -5.76 11.22
N GLU A 175 -4.78 -6.86 11.97
CA GLU A 175 -3.76 -7.14 12.96
C GLU A 175 -2.38 -7.39 12.34
N ASN A 176 -2.32 -7.90 11.10
CA ASN A 176 -1.07 -8.27 10.44
C ASN A 176 -0.98 -7.81 8.98
N THR A 177 -1.15 -6.50 8.74
CA THR A 177 -0.93 -5.90 7.41
C THR A 177 0.06 -4.73 7.46
N PHE A 178 0.29 -4.09 6.30
CA PHE A 178 1.08 -2.87 6.19
C PHE A 178 0.20 -1.64 6.42
N PRO A 179 0.71 -0.57 7.06
CA PRO A 179 -0.05 0.68 7.25
C PRO A 179 -0.63 1.24 5.93
N SER A 180 0.11 1.12 4.82
CA SER A 180 -0.37 1.55 3.51
C SER A 180 -1.61 0.79 3.03
N ILE A 181 -1.80 -0.46 3.46
CA ILE A 181 -2.99 -1.25 3.10
C ILE A 181 -4.17 -0.85 4.00
N MET A 182 -3.93 -0.52 5.27
CA MET A 182 -4.95 0.09 6.12
C MET A 182 -5.56 1.35 5.48
N ASP A 183 -4.75 2.21 4.84
CA ASP A 183 -5.25 3.39 4.12
C ASP A 183 -6.25 3.03 3.00
N VAL A 184 -6.04 1.90 2.32
CA VAL A 184 -6.94 1.39 1.27
C VAL A 184 -8.23 0.88 1.92
N LEU A 185 -8.13 0.06 2.97
CA LEU A 185 -9.28 -0.53 3.66
C LEU A 185 -10.16 0.52 4.33
N VAL A 186 -9.57 1.58 4.90
CA VAL A 186 -10.32 2.70 5.51
C VAL A 186 -11.09 3.47 4.44
N LYS A 187 -10.46 3.75 3.29
CA LYS A 187 -11.12 4.45 2.18
C LYS A 187 -12.32 3.69 1.62
N GLU A 188 -12.21 2.36 1.56
CA GLU A 188 -13.29 1.47 1.13
C GLU A 188 -14.25 1.09 2.26
N LYS A 189 -14.13 1.72 3.44
CA LYS A 189 -15.00 1.52 4.62
C LYS A 189 -15.11 0.05 5.02
N LEU A 190 -14.03 -0.72 4.83
CA LEU A 190 -13.91 -2.08 5.30
C LEU A 190 -13.57 -2.13 6.78
N VAL A 191 -12.75 -1.16 7.21
CA VAL A 191 -12.35 -0.95 8.60
C VAL A 191 -12.64 0.48 9.01
N GLU A 192 -12.81 0.71 10.30
CA GLU A 192 -12.82 2.08 10.82
C GLU A 192 -11.42 2.70 10.69
N GLY A 193 -11.38 4.01 10.43
CA GLY A 193 -10.12 4.75 10.44
C GLY A 193 -9.40 4.57 11.77
N ILE A 194 -8.11 4.24 11.72
CA ILE A 194 -7.27 4.39 12.90
C ILE A 194 -7.34 5.87 13.26
N LYS A 195 -8.03 6.21 14.35
CA LYS A 195 -8.08 7.58 14.89
C LYS A 195 -6.65 7.94 15.35
N GLY A 196 -5.87 8.45 14.40
CA GLY A 196 -4.61 9.15 14.62
C GLY A 196 -4.82 10.44 15.38
#